data_AF-A0A654FFK2-F1
#
_entry.id   AF-A0A654FFK2-F1
#
_cell.length_a   1.000
_cell.length_b   1.000
_cell.length_c   1.000
_cell.angle_alpha   90.00
_cell.angle_beta   90.00
_cell.angle_gamma   90.00
#
_symmetry.space_group_name_H-M   'P 1'
#
loop_
_entity.id
_entity.type
_entity.pdbx_description
1 polymer ?
#
loop_
_entity_poly.entity_id
_entity_poly.type
_entity_poly.pdbx_seq_one_letter_code
_entity_poly.pdbx_strand_id
1 'polypeptide(L)'
;MISFLKSLIHALDGDDDVFDFAFVASSVTELPYFATRTKIGKKRIEEVIDSDLQGLAKYEERAIKAIKPRVKVTIEKGITLLQRTFENLQTGLMTS
;
A
#
# COMPACT_ATOMS: atom_id res chain seq x y z
N MET A 1 4.72 13.97 6.60
CA MET A 1 5.45 12.77 7.08
C MET A 1 5.32 12.57 8.59
N ILE A 2 5.34 13.62 9.42
CA ILE A 2 5.12 13.47 10.88
C ILE A 2 3.66 13.06 11.22
N SER A 3 2.67 13.41 10.39
CA SER A 3 1.25 13.09 10.64
C SER A 3 0.98 11.59 10.76
N PHE A 4 1.45 10.78 9.82
CA PHE A 4 1.23 9.33 9.85
C PHE A 4 1.85 8.66 11.09
N LEU A 5 3.04 9.11 11.50
CA LEU A 5 3.68 8.61 12.72
C LEU A 5 2.87 8.97 13.97
N LYS A 6 2.28 10.17 14.01
CA LYS A 6 1.37 10.55 15.11
C LYS A 6 0.14 9.66 15.12
N SER A 7 -0.51 9.45 13.97
CA SER A 7 -1.65 8.54 13.83
C SER A 7 -1.29 7.13 14.33
N LEU A 8 -0.10 6.60 13.97
CA LEU A 8 0.37 5.32 14.51
C LEU A 8 0.52 5.32 16.03
N ILE A 9 1.11 6.36 16.63
CA ILE A 9 1.29 6.44 18.08
C ILE A 9 -0.07 6.48 18.80
N HIS A 10 -0.98 7.33 18.33
CA HIS A 10 -2.35 7.42 18.87
C HIS A 10 -3.08 6.07 18.81
N ALA A 11 -3.04 5.41 17.65
CA ALA A 11 -3.66 4.10 17.46
C ALA A 11 -3.04 3.00 18.35
N LEU A 12 -1.73 3.07 18.61
CA LEU A 12 -1.03 2.13 19.49
C LEU A 12 -1.37 2.35 20.97
N ASP A 13 -1.50 3.61 21.39
CA ASP A 13 -1.98 3.97 22.73
C ASP A 13 -3.45 3.55 22.94
N GLY A 14 -4.18 3.36 21.85
CA GLY A 14 -5.54 2.81 21.85
C GLY A 14 -6.61 3.84 21.64
N ASP A 15 -6.26 4.98 21.03
CA ASP A 15 -7.25 5.87 20.46
C ASP A 15 -8.01 5.11 19.36
N ASP A 16 -9.34 5.11 19.48
CA ASP A 16 -10.22 4.58 18.45
C ASP A 16 -10.34 5.56 17.28
N ASP A 17 -10.81 5.06 16.14
CA ASP A 17 -11.13 5.86 14.95
C ASP A 17 -9.97 6.73 14.43
N VAL A 18 -8.76 6.19 14.51
CA VAL A 18 -7.58 6.79 13.88
C VAL A 18 -7.50 6.35 12.42
N PHE A 19 -7.56 7.32 11.50
CA PHE A 19 -7.48 7.09 10.06
C PHE A 19 -6.36 7.90 9.42
N ASP A 20 -5.67 7.29 8.47
CA ASP A 20 -4.69 7.99 7.63
C ASP A 20 -4.55 7.31 6.27
N PHE A 21 -3.99 8.02 5.29
CA PHE A 21 -3.72 7.49 3.96
C PHE A 21 -2.36 6.81 3.91
N ALA A 22 -2.34 5.57 3.42
CA ALA A 22 -1.11 4.79 3.28
C ALA A 22 -1.13 3.97 1.97
N PHE A 23 0.06 3.71 1.44
CA PHE A 23 0.26 2.77 0.33
C PHE A 23 0.46 1.37 0.88
N VAL A 24 -0.55 0.52 0.75
CA VAL A 24 -0.67 -0.74 1.49
C VAL A 24 -1.13 -1.87 0.58
N ALA A 25 -0.96 -3.11 1.02
CA ALA A 25 -1.55 -4.26 0.34
C ALA A 25 -3.08 -4.12 0.41
N SER A 26 -3.76 -4.18 -0.72
CA SER A 26 -5.19 -3.87 -0.79
C SER A 26 -5.86 -4.48 -2.02
N SER A 27 -7.15 -4.73 -1.94
CA SER A 27 -7.99 -5.16 -3.06
C SER A 27 -8.93 -4.05 -3.59
N VAL A 28 -8.69 -2.80 -3.22
CA VAL A 28 -9.50 -1.64 -3.65
C VAL A 28 -9.37 -1.34 -5.15
N THR A 29 -8.32 -1.88 -5.78
CA THR A 29 -8.14 -1.91 -7.23
C THR A 29 -7.62 -3.30 -7.64
N GLU A 30 -7.43 -3.50 -8.94
CA GLU A 30 -6.77 -4.70 -9.50
C GLU A 30 -5.26 -4.78 -9.17
N LEU A 31 -4.67 -3.73 -8.59
CA LEU A 31 -3.27 -3.70 -8.20
C LEU A 31 -3.11 -4.30 -6.80
N PRO A 32 -2.06 -5.10 -6.53
CA PRO A 32 -1.85 -5.74 -5.23
C PRO A 32 -1.53 -4.75 -4.10
N TYR A 33 -1.08 -3.53 -4.46
CA TYR A 33 -0.84 -2.44 -3.53
C TYR A 33 -1.44 -1.16 -4.09
N PHE A 34 -2.10 -0.36 -3.24
CA PHE A 34 -2.64 0.93 -3.64
C PHE A 34 -2.66 1.92 -2.46
N ALA A 35 -2.67 3.22 -2.77
CA ALA A 35 -2.79 4.26 -1.77
C ALA A 35 -4.28 4.45 -1.44
N THR A 36 -4.64 4.24 -0.18
CA THR A 36 -6.02 4.33 0.28
C THR A 36 -6.07 4.76 1.74
N ARG A 37 -7.24 5.22 2.19
CA ARG A 37 -7.46 5.49 3.60
C ARG A 37 -7.54 4.18 4.36
N THR A 38 -6.92 4.14 5.52
CA THR A 38 -6.83 2.96 6.37
C THR A 38 -7.25 3.31 7.78
N LYS A 39 -7.96 2.39 8.44
CA LYS A 39 -8.13 2.44 9.89
C LYS A 39 -6.90 1.84 10.54
N ILE A 40 -6.29 2.60 11.44
CA ILE A 40 -5.11 2.21 12.18
C ILE A 40 -5.54 1.92 13.61
N GLY A 41 -5.12 0.76 14.14
CA GLY A 41 -5.33 0.41 15.54
C GLY A 41 -4.13 -0.34 16.12
N LYS A 42 -4.32 -0.99 17.27
CA LYS A 42 -3.23 -1.69 17.99
C LYS A 42 -2.62 -2.81 17.15
N LYS A 43 -3.40 -3.39 16.24
CA LYS A 43 -2.94 -4.44 15.31
C LYS A 43 -2.42 -3.89 13.97
N ARG A 44 -2.03 -2.61 13.93
CA ARG A 44 -1.58 -1.89 12.73
C ARG A 44 -2.75 -1.53 11.82
N ILE A 45 -2.73 -1.91 10.54
CA ILE A 45 -3.84 -1.66 9.63
C ILE A 45 -4.95 -2.66 9.96
N GLU A 46 -6.05 -2.16 10.50
CA GLU A 46 -7.21 -2.98 10.89
C GLU A 46 -8.27 -3.01 9.79
N GLU A 47 -8.36 -1.94 8.99
CA GLU A 47 -9.31 -1.84 7.88
C GLU A 47 -8.75 -1.01 6.73
N VAL A 48 -9.13 -1.38 5.51
CA VAL A 48 -8.90 -0.61 4.29
C VAL A 48 -10.23 -0.03 3.83
N ILE A 49 -10.31 1.30 3.71
CA ILE A 49 -11.54 1.99 3.34
C ILE A 49 -11.60 2.09 1.82
N ASP A 50 -12.55 1.38 1.20
CA ASP A 50 -12.72 1.33 -0.25
C ASP A 50 -13.78 2.32 -0.77
N SER A 51 -14.63 2.83 0.13
CA SER A 51 -15.70 3.79 -0.18
C SER A 51 -15.17 5.10 -0.78
N ASP A 52 -13.91 5.45 -0.51
CA ASP A 52 -13.23 6.61 -1.09
C ASP A 52 -13.07 6.51 -2.63
N LEU A 53 -13.20 5.32 -3.21
CA LEU A 53 -13.18 5.11 -4.66
C LEU A 53 -14.58 4.93 -5.27
N GLN A 54 -15.64 5.12 -4.49
CA GLN A 54 -17.03 5.06 -4.94
C GLN A 54 -17.57 6.48 -5.19
N GLY A 55 -18.41 6.64 -6.22
CA GLY A 55 -19.07 7.93 -6.50
C GLY A 55 -18.14 9.05 -6.97
N LEU A 56 -17.00 8.70 -7.55
CA LEU A 56 -15.99 9.65 -8.03
C LEU A 56 -16.50 10.54 -9.16
N ALA A 57 -16.00 11.77 -9.22
CA ALA A 57 -16.22 12.63 -10.38
C ALA A 57 -15.52 12.06 -11.62
N LYS A 58 -16.07 12.31 -12.81
CA LYS A 58 -15.52 11.81 -14.08
C LYS A 58 -14.04 12.15 -14.29
N TYR A 59 -13.54 13.25 -13.74
CA TYR A 59 -12.13 13.61 -13.86
C TYR A 59 -11.23 12.77 -12.93
N GLU A 60 -11.73 12.35 -11.77
CA GLU A 60 -11.03 11.53 -10.78
C GLU A 60 -10.91 10.09 -11.27
N GLU A 61 -12.00 9.52 -11.81
CA GLU A 61 -11.97 8.22 -12.46
C GLU A 61 -10.93 8.16 -13.59
N ARG A 62 -10.87 9.21 -14.41
CA ARG A 62 -9.87 9.32 -15.48
C ARG A 62 -8.46 9.42 -14.93
N ALA A 63 -8.23 10.20 -13.87
CA ALA A 63 -6.92 10.33 -13.25
C ALA A 63 -6.44 9.00 -12.66
N ILE A 64 -7.32 8.26 -11.97
CA ILE A 64 -7.03 6.94 -11.41
C ILE A 64 -6.72 5.93 -12.52
N LYS A 65 -7.55 5.91 -13.58
CA LYS A 65 -7.31 5.03 -14.74
C LYS A 65 -5.97 5.32 -15.42
N ALA A 66 -5.58 6.59 -15.50
CA ALA A 66 -4.31 7.00 -16.12
C ALA A 66 -3.08 6.66 -15.26
N ILE A 67 -3.17 6.69 -13.93
CA ILE A 67 -2.03 6.44 -13.05
C ILE A 67 -1.77 4.95 -12.79
N LYS A 68 -2.81 4.11 -12.82
CA LYS A 68 -2.73 2.66 -12.55
C LYS A 68 -1.64 1.93 -13.34
N PRO A 69 -1.47 2.12 -14.66
CA PRO A 69 -0.40 1.46 -15.42
C PRO A 69 1.00 1.81 -14.92
N ARG A 70 1.23 3.08 -14.55
CA ARG A 70 2.51 3.53 -14.01
C ARG A 70 2.79 2.90 -12.64
N VAL A 71 1.78 2.83 -11.77
CA VAL A 71 1.90 2.20 -10.45
C VAL A 71 2.19 0.72 -10.59
N LYS A 72 1.50 0.02 -11.51
CA LYS A 72 1.74 -1.39 -11.81
C LYS A 72 3.20 -1.66 -12.18
N VAL A 73 3.76 -0.89 -13.10
CA VAL A 73 5.18 -1.02 -13.51
C VAL A 73 6.12 -0.83 -12.33
N THR A 74 5.86 0.13 -11.43
CA THR A 74 6.70 0.35 -10.25
C THR A 74 6.62 -0.82 -9.27
N ILE A 75 5.43 -1.38 -9.03
CA ILE A 75 5.25 -2.55 -8.16
C ILE A 75 6.00 -3.76 -8.74
N GLU A 76 5.79 -4.06 -10.02
CA GLU A 76 6.42 -5.18 -10.70
C GLU A 76 7.95 -5.08 -10.65
N LYS A 77 8.51 -3.89 -10.90
CA LYS A 77 9.95 -3.65 -10.77
C LYS A 77 10.47 -3.97 -9.37
N GLY A 78 9.74 -3.57 -8.33
CA GLY A 78 10.10 -3.88 -6.94
C GLY A 78 10.10 -5.38 -6.66
N ILE A 79 9.06 -6.08 -7.10
CA ILE A 79 8.93 -7.54 -6.93
C ILE A 79 10.04 -8.28 -7.68
N THR A 80 10.28 -7.93 -8.95
CA THR A 80 11.34 -8.55 -9.77
C THR A 80 12.73 -8.32 -9.17
N LEU A 81 12.99 -7.14 -8.60
CA LEU A 81 14.25 -6.86 -7.93
C LEU A 81 14.45 -7.80 -6.75
N LEU A 82 13.46 -7.95 -5.89
CA LEU A 82 13.53 -8.87 -4.74
C LEU A 82 13.72 -10.32 -5.20
N GLN A 83 12.95 -10.79 -6.17
CA GLN A 83 13.05 -12.16 -6.70
C GLN A 83 14.48 -12.47 -7.19
N ARG A 84 15.06 -11.58 -8.01
CA ARG A 84 16.44 -11.72 -8.48
C ARG A 84 17.44 -11.73 -7.34
N THR A 85 17.27 -10.86 -6.34
CA THR A 85 18.16 -10.84 -5.17
C THR A 85 18.10 -12.17 -4.40
N PHE A 86 16.91 -12.75 -4.21
CA PHE A 86 16.77 -14.05 -3.55
C PHE A 86 17.41 -15.20 -4.37
N GLU A 87 17.21 -15.24 -5.68
CA GLU A 87 17.84 -16.22 -6.57
C GLU A 87 19.38 -16.14 -6.51
N ASN A 88 19.93 -14.93 -6.51
CA ASN A 88 21.37 -14.71 -6.41
C ASN A 88 21.95 -15.18 -5.08
N LEU A 89 21.21 -15.02 -3.98
CA LEU A 89 21.63 -15.54 -2.67
C LEU A 89 21.61 -17.07 -2.62
N GLN A 90 20.60 -17.71 -3.23
CA GLN A 90 20.51 -19.17 -3.29
C GLN A 90 21.61 -19.77 -4.18
N THR A 91 21.88 -19.17 -5.34
CA THR A 91 22.94 -19.62 -6.25
C THR A 91 24.33 -19.41 -5.67
N GLY A 92 24.57 -18.30 -4.97
CA GLY A 92 25.83 -18.03 -4.28
C GLY A 92 26.15 -19.03 -3.16
N LEU A 93 25.13 -19.50 -2.42
CA LEU A 93 25.26 -20.54 -1.39
C LEU A 93 25.52 -21.95 -1.95
N MET A 94 25.17 -22.21 -3.21
CA MET A 94 25.37 -23.52 -3.86
C MET A 94 26.72 -23.64 -4.57
N THR A 95 27.45 -22.52 -4.73
CA THR A 95 28.76 -22.45 -5.39
C THR A 95 29.95 -22.27 -4.42
N SER A 96 29.69 -22.19 -3.11
CA SER A 96 30.68 -22.09 -2.03
C SER A 96 30.72 -23.36 -1.20
#